data_AF-A0A174N7Y6-F1
#
_entry.id   AF-A0A174N7Y6-F1
#
_cell.length_a   1.000
_cell.length_b   1.000
_cell.length_c   1.000
_cell.angle_alpha   90.00
_cell.angle_beta   90.00
_cell.angle_gamma   90.00
#
_symmetry.space_group_name_H-M   'P 1'
#
loop_
_entity.id
_entity.type
_entity.pdbx_description
1 polymer ?
#
loop_
_entity_poly.entity_id
_entity_poly.type
_entity_poly.pdbx_seq_one_letter_code
_entity_poly.pdbx_strand_id
1 'polypeptide(L)'
;MKRDSFNVLFFIKKAKLLKNGEASVCMRITVNGARVENNIRKSIEPSLWNQAKECAKGKSRKSCDLNAYIEDARIKLYQTFNELEEQGRFITARLLQEKFFGQDQVPEVVRTLIQTIQEHNDQCRKLVGKDYALITVRRYESCKRYLAELIKLKYGKEDLPLLEVNGELVRAFEFYLKTEKECQQNTVIRYMKCLKKITNLALANEWITKDPFIGIKFHEKEVIREFLTMDELLTIYHKEFPLERITIVRDVFIFAGFTFVALTNVCLIINKLQTNNRGIGNGLETTCLHHFA
;
A
#
# COMPACT_ATOMS: atom_id res chain seq x y z
N MET A 1 -41.27 -9.36 -9.96
CA MET A 1 -40.23 -8.36 -9.65
C MET A 1 -40.64 -7.02 -10.23
N LYS A 2 -40.58 -5.93 -9.46
CA LYS A 2 -40.80 -4.59 -10.00
C LYS A 2 -39.60 -4.28 -10.90
N ARG A 3 -39.83 -4.06 -12.18
CA ARG A 3 -38.78 -3.64 -13.12
C ARG A 3 -38.41 -2.20 -12.77
N ASP A 4 -37.13 -1.93 -12.59
CA ASP A 4 -36.66 -0.58 -12.31
C ASP A 4 -36.97 0.30 -13.54
N SER A 5 -37.55 1.48 -13.31
CA SER A 5 -37.86 2.41 -14.40
C SER A 5 -36.60 3.19 -14.78
N PHE A 6 -36.21 3.15 -16.05
CA PHE A 6 -35.00 3.79 -16.56
C PHE A 6 -35.33 4.66 -17.79
N ASN A 7 -34.78 5.89 -17.83
CA ASN A 7 -34.92 6.80 -18.95
C ASN A 7 -33.69 7.70 -19.12
N VAL A 8 -33.33 8.00 -20.37
CA VAL A 8 -32.26 8.92 -20.76
C VAL A 8 -32.82 10.00 -21.69
N LEU A 9 -32.65 11.27 -21.30
CA LEU A 9 -33.17 12.43 -22.03
C LEU A 9 -32.07 13.44 -22.32
N PHE A 10 -32.06 14.02 -23.52
CA PHE A 10 -31.15 15.09 -23.92
C PHE A 10 -31.90 16.41 -24.10
N PHE A 11 -31.29 17.51 -23.64
CA PHE A 11 -31.88 18.86 -23.73
C PHE A 11 -30.80 19.94 -23.68
N ILE A 12 -31.16 21.16 -24.10
CA ILE A 12 -30.25 22.32 -24.03
C ILE A 12 -30.62 23.27 -22.91
N LYS A 13 -29.62 23.85 -22.24
CA LYS A 13 -29.82 24.90 -21.23
C LYS A 13 -29.81 26.29 -21.88
N LYS A 14 -30.99 26.75 -22.34
CA LYS A 14 -31.15 28.05 -23.02
C LYS A 14 -30.85 29.28 -22.13
N ALA A 15 -30.98 29.13 -20.81
CA ALA A 15 -30.79 30.24 -19.86
C ALA A 15 -29.32 30.67 -19.66
N LYS A 16 -28.35 29.84 -20.05
CA LYS A 16 -26.91 30.13 -19.94
C LYS A 16 -26.22 29.73 -21.24
N LEU A 17 -26.19 30.67 -22.19
CA LEU A 17 -25.45 30.50 -23.44
C LEU A 17 -23.95 30.64 -23.20
N LEU A 18 -23.17 29.98 -24.04
CA LEU A 18 -21.72 30.10 -24.11
C LEU A 18 -21.32 31.42 -24.76
N LYS A 19 -20.05 31.81 -24.63
CA LYS A 19 -19.51 33.06 -25.21
C LYS A 19 -19.70 33.16 -26.74
N ASN A 20 -19.83 32.03 -27.41
CA ASN A 20 -20.08 31.94 -28.86
C ASN A 20 -21.57 31.94 -29.24
N GLY A 21 -22.49 32.16 -28.28
CA GLY A 21 -23.94 32.20 -28.51
C GLY A 21 -24.64 30.83 -28.51
N GLU A 22 -23.91 29.73 -28.34
CA GLU A 22 -24.49 28.39 -28.36
C GLU A 22 -25.00 27.95 -26.99
N ALA A 23 -26.01 27.07 -26.98
CA ALA A 23 -26.47 26.42 -25.75
C ALA A 23 -25.74 25.09 -25.58
N SER A 24 -25.37 24.80 -24.34
CA SER A 24 -24.77 23.50 -24.03
C SER A 24 -25.83 22.42 -23.91
N VAL A 25 -25.52 21.25 -24.48
CA VAL A 25 -26.36 20.06 -24.44
C VAL A 25 -26.09 19.30 -23.14
N CYS A 26 -27.16 18.95 -22.44
CA CYS A 26 -27.15 18.18 -21.20
C CYS A 26 -27.86 16.85 -21.41
N MET A 27 -27.37 15.84 -20.72
CA MET A 27 -28.01 14.53 -20.59
C MET A 27 -28.60 14.40 -19.18
N ARG A 28 -29.80 13.85 -19.10
CA ARG A 28 -30.49 13.51 -17.85
C ARG A 28 -30.71 11.99 -17.81
N ILE A 29 -30.21 11.37 -16.75
CA ILE A 29 -30.44 9.95 -16.46
C ILE A 29 -31.45 9.88 -15.32
N THR A 30 -32.52 9.12 -15.50
CA THR A 30 -33.56 8.90 -14.49
C THR A 30 -33.67 7.41 -14.18
N VAL A 31 -33.58 7.04 -12.91
CA VAL A 31 -33.81 5.67 -12.42
C VAL A 31 -34.76 5.75 -11.23
N ASN A 32 -35.90 5.06 -11.29
CA ASN A 32 -36.89 4.99 -10.20
C ASN A 32 -37.31 6.36 -9.65
N GLY A 33 -37.48 7.34 -10.55
CA GLY A 33 -37.85 8.72 -10.21
C GLY A 33 -36.70 9.61 -9.72
N ALA A 34 -35.54 9.05 -9.36
CA ALA A 34 -34.35 9.82 -9.05
C ALA A 34 -33.61 10.22 -10.34
N ARG A 35 -33.20 11.50 -10.44
CA ARG A 35 -32.59 12.06 -11.66
C ARG A 35 -31.22 12.68 -11.38
N VAL A 36 -30.31 12.51 -12.33
CA VAL A 36 -29.02 13.20 -12.39
C VAL A 36 -28.84 13.84 -13.76
N GLU A 37 -28.16 14.99 -13.81
CA GLU A 37 -27.90 15.73 -15.04
C GLU A 37 -26.40 16.01 -15.22
N ASN A 38 -25.90 15.87 -16.45
CA ASN A 38 -24.53 16.22 -16.81
C ASN A 38 -24.49 16.95 -18.15
N ASN A 39 -23.52 17.82 -18.27
CA ASN A 39 -23.13 18.39 -19.55
C ASN A 39 -22.35 17.35 -20.35
N ILE A 40 -22.72 17.13 -21.62
CA ILE A 40 -22.03 16.17 -22.50
C ILE A 40 -20.83 16.79 -23.24
N ARG A 41 -20.38 17.97 -22.80
CA ARG A 41 -19.28 18.77 -23.37
C ARG A 41 -19.47 19.09 -24.87
N LYS A 42 -20.73 19.12 -25.32
CA LYS A 42 -21.13 19.56 -26.66
C LYS A 42 -22.13 20.70 -26.56
N SER A 43 -22.14 21.51 -27.59
CA SER A 43 -23.01 22.68 -27.71
C SER A 43 -23.57 22.78 -29.12
N ILE A 44 -24.72 23.45 -29.24
CA ILE A 44 -25.39 23.68 -30.50
C ILE A 44 -26.13 25.02 -30.43
N GLU A 45 -26.33 25.63 -31.59
CA GLU A 45 -27.19 26.80 -31.68
C GLU A 45 -28.62 26.45 -31.25
N PRO A 46 -29.27 27.25 -30.37
CA PRO A 46 -30.61 26.93 -29.87
C PRO A 46 -31.68 26.76 -30.96
N SER A 47 -31.54 27.48 -32.09
CA SER A 47 -32.42 27.42 -33.27
C SER A 47 -32.36 26.05 -33.97
N LEU A 48 -31.18 25.42 -33.94
CA LEU A 48 -30.89 24.14 -34.57
C LEU A 48 -31.25 22.96 -33.66
N TRP A 49 -31.58 23.16 -32.38
CA TRP A 49 -31.99 22.05 -31.52
C TRP A 49 -33.48 21.68 -31.71
N ASN A 50 -33.77 20.38 -31.81
CA ASN A 50 -35.11 19.84 -31.79
C ASN A 50 -35.35 19.10 -30.46
N GLN A 51 -36.09 19.70 -29.53
CA GLN A 51 -36.35 19.08 -28.23
C GLN A 51 -37.24 17.84 -28.32
N ALA A 52 -38.21 17.79 -29.24
CA ALA A 52 -39.11 16.65 -29.37
C ALA A 52 -38.41 15.40 -29.90
N LYS A 53 -37.39 15.59 -30.74
CA LYS A 53 -36.54 14.51 -31.26
C LYS A 53 -35.22 14.35 -30.50
N GLU A 54 -34.97 15.23 -29.52
CA GLU A 54 -33.74 15.29 -28.74
C GLU A 54 -32.45 15.28 -29.59
N CYS A 55 -32.47 16.01 -30.71
CA CYS A 55 -31.39 16.00 -31.70
C CYS A 55 -31.16 17.38 -32.35
N ALA A 56 -30.01 17.55 -32.98
CA ALA A 56 -29.70 18.71 -33.80
C ALA A 56 -30.29 18.58 -35.22
N LYS A 57 -30.81 19.70 -35.73
CA LYS A 57 -31.31 19.88 -37.09
C LYS A 57 -30.15 20.19 -38.05
N GLY A 58 -30.39 19.94 -39.34
CA GLY A 58 -29.46 20.22 -40.42
C GLY A 58 -28.43 19.11 -40.67
N LYS A 59 -27.59 19.32 -41.69
CA LYS A 59 -26.57 18.37 -42.16
C LYS A 59 -25.14 18.87 -41.94
N SER A 60 -24.96 19.85 -41.04
CA SER A 60 -23.62 20.34 -40.72
C SER A 60 -22.81 19.22 -40.05
N ARG A 61 -21.49 19.21 -40.24
CA ARG A 61 -20.59 18.25 -39.57
C ARG A 61 -20.83 18.23 -38.06
N LYS A 62 -20.98 19.41 -37.46
CA LYS A 62 -21.26 19.56 -36.02
C LYS A 62 -22.61 18.94 -35.61
N SER A 63 -23.67 19.14 -36.40
CA SER A 63 -24.98 18.53 -36.14
C SER A 63 -24.91 17.00 -36.23
N CYS A 64 -24.23 16.48 -37.26
CA CYS A 64 -24.04 15.04 -37.44
C CYS A 64 -23.22 14.44 -36.29
N ASP A 65 -22.10 15.06 -35.91
CA ASP A 65 -21.23 14.60 -34.83
C ASP A 65 -21.93 14.64 -33.45
N LEU A 66 -22.82 15.63 -33.23
CA LEU A 66 -23.63 15.70 -32.02
C LEU A 66 -24.70 14.59 -31.99
N ASN A 67 -25.41 14.39 -33.10
CA ASN A 67 -26.44 13.35 -33.19
C ASN A 67 -25.84 11.95 -33.05
N ALA A 68 -24.71 11.68 -33.71
CA ALA A 68 -24.01 10.40 -33.58
C ALA A 68 -23.61 10.11 -32.13
N TYR A 69 -23.10 11.13 -31.42
CA TYR A 69 -22.77 10.99 -30.00
C TYR A 69 -24.00 10.73 -29.13
N ILE A 70 -25.12 11.41 -29.37
CA ILE A 70 -26.36 11.21 -28.61
C ILE A 70 -26.85 9.76 -28.76
N GLU A 71 -26.83 9.22 -29.97
CA GLU A 71 -27.23 7.83 -30.23
C GLU A 71 -26.29 6.82 -29.57
N ASP A 72 -24.97 6.98 -29.73
CA ASP A 72 -23.98 6.13 -29.07
C ASP A 72 -24.10 6.17 -27.54
N ALA A 73 -24.33 7.37 -26.99
CA ALA A 73 -24.54 7.56 -25.56
C ALA A 73 -25.77 6.81 -25.03
N ARG A 74 -26.90 6.84 -25.78
CA ARG A 74 -28.09 6.06 -25.43
C ARG A 74 -27.76 4.57 -25.42
N ILE A 75 -27.18 4.05 -26.51
CA ILE A 75 -26.88 2.63 -26.66
C ILE A 75 -26.03 2.14 -25.49
N LYS A 76 -24.93 2.83 -25.19
CA LYS A 76 -24.02 2.48 -24.08
C LYS A 76 -24.70 2.49 -22.72
N LEU A 77 -25.54 3.49 -22.44
CA LEU A 77 -26.24 3.58 -21.16
C LEU A 77 -27.28 2.45 -21.00
N TYR A 78 -28.02 2.11 -22.05
CA TYR A 78 -28.96 0.98 -22.02
C TYR A 78 -28.23 -0.37 -21.86
N GLN A 79 -27.10 -0.55 -22.54
CA GLN A 79 -26.25 -1.74 -22.36
C GLN A 79 -25.75 -1.85 -20.92
N THR A 80 -25.20 -0.76 -20.37
CA THR A 80 -24.70 -0.73 -18.99
C THR A 80 -25.81 -1.00 -17.97
N PHE A 81 -27.02 -0.49 -18.22
CA PHE A 81 -28.18 -0.75 -17.37
C PHE A 81 -28.54 -2.25 -17.37
N ASN A 82 -28.67 -2.85 -18.56
CA ASN A 82 -29.02 -4.27 -18.71
C ASN A 82 -27.97 -5.18 -18.05
N GLU A 83 -26.68 -4.91 -18.24
CA GLU A 83 -25.59 -5.67 -17.59
C GLU A 83 -25.68 -5.62 -16.06
N LEU A 84 -26.02 -4.45 -15.50
CA LEU A 84 -26.16 -4.30 -14.04
C LEU A 84 -27.41 -5.00 -13.51
N GLU A 85 -28.49 -5.01 -14.30
CA GLU A 85 -29.74 -5.71 -13.97
C GLU A 85 -29.51 -7.23 -13.96
N GLU A 86 -28.80 -7.77 -14.97
CA GLU A 86 -28.41 -9.18 -15.06
C GLU A 86 -27.52 -9.62 -13.88
N GLN A 87 -26.66 -8.73 -13.39
CA GLN A 87 -25.81 -8.98 -12.21
C GLN A 87 -26.58 -8.89 -10.88
N GLY A 88 -27.88 -8.58 -10.89
CA GLY A 88 -28.69 -8.41 -9.68
C GLY A 88 -28.25 -7.25 -8.80
N ARG A 89 -27.58 -6.24 -9.36
CA ARG A 89 -27.10 -5.08 -8.60
C ARG A 89 -28.21 -4.05 -8.42
N PHE A 90 -28.16 -3.31 -7.31
CA PHE A 90 -29.05 -2.17 -7.10
C PHE A 90 -28.64 -1.00 -8.01
N ILE A 91 -29.50 -0.63 -8.96
CA ILE A 91 -29.20 0.38 -9.97
C ILE A 91 -29.65 1.76 -9.51
N THR A 92 -28.76 2.75 -9.58
CA THR A 92 -29.10 4.16 -9.32
C THR A 92 -28.69 5.05 -10.50
N ALA A 93 -29.36 6.19 -10.66
CA ALA A 93 -29.03 7.14 -11.72
C ALA A 93 -27.58 7.66 -11.60
N ARG A 94 -27.08 7.81 -10.37
CA ARG A 94 -25.70 8.22 -10.08
C ARG A 94 -24.68 7.15 -10.48
N LEU A 95 -24.95 5.87 -10.21
CA LEU A 95 -24.09 4.77 -10.63
C LEU A 95 -23.92 4.73 -12.16
N LEU A 96 -25.01 4.88 -12.90
CA LEU A 96 -24.97 4.93 -14.37
C LEU A 96 -24.20 6.15 -14.88
N GLN A 97 -24.40 7.32 -14.27
CA GLN A 97 -23.64 8.53 -14.56
C GLN A 97 -22.14 8.32 -14.33
N GLU A 98 -21.75 7.78 -13.18
CA GLU A 98 -20.36 7.52 -12.82
C GLU A 98 -19.70 6.53 -13.79
N LYS A 99 -20.40 5.45 -14.15
CA LYS A 99 -19.89 4.51 -15.16
C LYS A 99 -19.76 5.13 -16.55
N PHE A 100 -20.72 5.95 -16.97
CA PHE A 100 -20.72 6.54 -18.32
C PHE A 100 -19.67 7.65 -18.49
N PHE A 101 -19.56 8.56 -17.51
CA PHE A 101 -18.61 9.68 -17.56
C PHE A 101 -17.26 9.39 -16.89
N GLY A 102 -17.17 8.33 -16.10
CA GLY A 102 -15.94 7.90 -15.43
C GLY A 102 -14.97 7.10 -16.30
N GLN A 103 -15.39 6.68 -17.51
CA GLN A 103 -14.49 5.98 -18.46
C GLN A 103 -13.36 6.87 -19.01
N ASP A 104 -13.53 8.20 -19.00
CA ASP A 104 -12.49 9.17 -19.41
C ASP A 104 -11.64 9.68 -18.23
N GLN A 105 -11.88 9.18 -17.01
CA GLN A 105 -10.90 9.35 -15.95
C GLN A 105 -9.76 8.38 -16.25
N VAL A 106 -8.56 8.91 -16.52
CA VAL A 106 -7.31 8.14 -16.47
C VAL A 106 -7.46 7.17 -15.30
N PRO A 107 -7.25 5.85 -15.47
CA PRO A 107 -7.39 4.91 -14.37
C PRO A 107 -6.59 5.49 -13.23
N GLU A 108 -7.26 5.87 -12.15
CA GLU A 108 -6.58 6.28 -10.94
C GLU A 108 -5.61 5.13 -10.67
N VAL A 109 -4.29 5.38 -10.73
CA VAL A 109 -3.29 4.33 -10.56
C VAL A 109 -3.61 3.73 -9.21
N VAL A 110 -4.27 2.56 -9.22
CA VAL A 110 -4.84 2.00 -8.01
C VAL A 110 -3.66 1.63 -7.14
N ARG A 111 -3.38 2.48 -6.17
CA ARG A 111 -2.20 2.35 -5.32
C ARG A 111 -2.35 1.05 -4.55
N THR A 112 -1.41 0.14 -4.71
CA THR A 112 -1.50 -1.20 -4.13
C THR A 112 -0.64 -1.32 -2.87
N LEU A 113 -0.92 -2.34 -2.07
CA LEU A 113 -0.29 -2.56 -0.78
C LEU A 113 1.19 -2.92 -0.93
N ILE A 114 1.53 -3.90 -1.78
CA ILE A 114 2.93 -4.33 -1.95
C ILE A 114 3.76 -3.24 -2.61
N GLN A 115 3.21 -2.53 -3.60
CA GLN A 115 3.89 -1.36 -4.19
C GLN A 115 4.18 -0.28 -3.12
N THR A 116 3.20 0.05 -2.28
CA THR A 116 3.38 1.07 -1.23
C THR A 116 4.46 0.65 -0.21
N ILE A 117 4.51 -0.64 0.14
CA ILE A 117 5.58 -1.16 1.01
C ILE A 117 6.93 -1.08 0.29
N GLN A 118 7.00 -1.39 -1.00
CA GLN A 118 8.23 -1.30 -1.78
C GLN A 118 8.78 0.13 -1.78
N GLU A 119 7.93 1.12 -2.09
CA GLU A 119 8.31 2.54 -2.06
C GLU A 119 8.84 2.97 -0.69
N HIS A 120 8.17 2.55 0.39
CA HIS A 120 8.62 2.80 1.76
C HIS A 120 9.99 2.16 2.04
N ASN A 121 10.19 0.91 1.63
CA ASN A 121 11.43 0.17 1.87
C ASN A 121 12.61 0.80 1.13
N ASP A 122 12.40 1.26 -0.10
CA ASP A 122 13.42 1.94 -0.90
C ASP A 122 13.86 3.26 -0.25
N GLN A 123 12.92 4.01 0.33
CA GLN A 123 13.24 5.20 1.11
C GLN A 123 14.02 4.85 2.38
N CYS A 124 13.57 3.84 3.15
CA CYS A 124 14.28 3.36 4.33
C CYS A 124 15.70 2.91 4.01
N ARG A 125 15.92 2.24 2.86
CA ARG A 125 17.24 1.79 2.42
C ARG A 125 18.21 2.95 2.19
N LYS A 126 17.73 4.05 1.58
CA LYS A 126 18.52 5.28 1.37
C LYS A 126 18.89 6.00 2.67
N LEU A 127 18.16 5.73 3.75
CA LEU A 127 18.36 6.34 5.07
C LEU A 127 19.12 5.44 6.05
N VAL A 128 19.71 4.34 5.56
CA VAL A 128 20.56 3.47 6.39
C VAL A 128 21.80 4.23 6.86
N GLY A 129 22.08 4.15 8.16
CA GLY A 129 23.20 4.87 8.80
C GLY A 129 22.89 6.34 9.14
N LYS A 130 21.69 6.82 8.82
CA LYS A 130 21.17 8.13 9.23
C LYS A 130 20.02 7.94 10.22
N ASP A 131 18.85 7.58 9.69
CA ASP A 131 17.62 7.43 10.47
C ASP A 131 17.23 5.96 10.68
N TYR A 132 17.80 5.05 9.88
CA TYR A 132 17.49 3.62 9.95
C TYR A 132 18.73 2.77 10.19
N ALA A 133 18.59 1.80 11.09
CA ALA A 133 19.52 0.68 11.19
C ALA A 133 19.22 -0.35 10.08
N LEU A 134 20.26 -1.02 9.56
CA LEU A 134 20.12 -2.03 8.50
C LEU A 134 19.15 -3.16 8.89
N ILE A 135 19.18 -3.59 10.16
CA ILE A 135 18.28 -4.62 10.69
C ILE A 135 16.80 -4.22 10.60
N THR A 136 16.49 -2.92 10.77
CA THR A 136 15.14 -2.39 10.63
C THR A 136 14.66 -2.46 9.19
N VAL A 137 15.54 -2.14 8.22
CA VAL A 137 15.20 -2.21 6.79
C VAL A 137 14.97 -3.65 6.35
N ARG A 138 15.86 -4.59 6.75
CA ARG A 138 15.70 -6.03 6.48
C ARG A 138 14.38 -6.59 7.03
N ARG A 139 13.93 -6.07 8.18
CA ARG A 139 12.62 -6.43 8.74
C ARG A 139 11.48 -5.97 7.84
N TYR A 140 11.51 -4.75 7.31
CA TYR A 140 10.49 -4.28 6.38
C TYR A 140 10.50 -5.05 5.05
N GLU A 141 11.69 -5.40 4.53
CA GLU A 141 11.84 -6.25 3.34
C GLU A 141 11.20 -7.63 3.56
N SER A 142 11.44 -8.24 4.72
CA SER A 142 10.83 -9.51 5.10
C SER A 142 9.32 -9.40 5.28
N CYS A 143 8.85 -8.31 5.90
CA CYS A 143 7.42 -8.03 6.05
C CYS A 143 6.71 -7.97 4.68
N LYS A 144 7.30 -7.26 3.71
CA LYS A 144 6.79 -7.17 2.34
C LYS A 144 6.65 -8.55 1.72
N ARG A 145 7.71 -9.36 1.81
CA ARG A 145 7.77 -10.69 1.22
C ARG A 145 6.69 -11.61 1.81
N TYR A 146 6.59 -11.69 3.14
CA TYR A 146 5.57 -12.51 3.79
C TYR A 146 4.14 -12.06 3.47
N LEU A 147 3.91 -10.76 3.34
CA LEU A 147 2.60 -10.25 2.96
C LEU A 147 2.27 -10.60 1.51
N ALA A 148 3.22 -10.50 0.58
CA ALA A 148 3.03 -10.92 -0.81
C ALA A 148 2.74 -12.42 -0.93
N GLU A 149 3.48 -13.26 -0.18
CA GLU A 149 3.23 -14.70 -0.12
C GLU A 149 1.81 -15.02 0.40
N LEU A 150 1.36 -14.34 1.46
CA LEU A 150 -0.02 -14.48 1.94
C LEU A 150 -1.04 -14.04 0.91
N ILE A 151 -0.82 -12.89 0.25
CA ILE A 151 -1.77 -12.35 -0.74
C ILE A 151 -1.95 -13.36 -1.88
N LYS A 152 -0.86 -13.93 -2.37
CA LYS A 152 -0.87 -14.97 -3.39
C LYS A 152 -1.59 -16.23 -2.93
N LEU A 153 -1.30 -16.69 -1.72
CA LEU A 153 -1.89 -17.92 -1.16
C LEU A 153 -3.41 -17.77 -0.91
N LYS A 154 -3.84 -16.67 -0.29
CA LYS A 154 -5.23 -16.50 0.17
C LYS A 154 -6.14 -15.91 -0.92
N TYR A 155 -5.63 -15.00 -1.74
CA TYR A 155 -6.45 -14.25 -2.70
C TYR A 155 -6.13 -14.57 -4.16
N GLY A 156 -5.08 -15.36 -4.45
CA GLY A 156 -4.69 -15.68 -5.83
C GLY A 156 -4.21 -14.48 -6.65
N LYS A 157 -3.82 -13.38 -5.98
CA LYS A 157 -3.36 -12.12 -6.59
C LYS A 157 -1.88 -11.92 -6.28
N GLU A 158 -1.18 -11.14 -7.11
CA GLU A 158 0.21 -10.73 -6.80
C GLU A 158 0.26 -9.51 -5.86
N ASP A 159 -0.81 -8.70 -5.84
CA ASP A 159 -0.95 -7.52 -4.98
C ASP A 159 -2.43 -7.23 -4.69
N LEU A 160 -2.69 -6.40 -3.68
CA LEU A 160 -4.02 -5.92 -3.32
C LEU A 160 -4.10 -4.39 -3.42
N PRO A 161 -5.18 -3.83 -3.97
CA PRO A 161 -5.50 -2.41 -3.81
C PRO A 161 -5.48 -2.00 -2.35
N LEU A 162 -4.94 -0.80 -2.03
CA LEU A 162 -4.96 -0.29 -0.65
C LEU A 162 -6.37 -0.20 -0.08
N LEU A 163 -7.37 0.09 -0.93
CA LEU A 163 -8.79 0.14 -0.56
C LEU A 163 -9.35 -1.22 -0.08
N GLU A 164 -8.74 -2.34 -0.49
CA GLU A 164 -9.13 -3.69 -0.04
C GLU A 164 -8.49 -4.06 1.32
N VAL A 165 -7.57 -3.23 1.85
CA VAL A 165 -6.89 -3.48 3.13
C VAL A 165 -7.84 -3.22 4.29
N ASN A 166 -8.21 -4.29 5.00
CA ASN A 166 -9.14 -4.26 6.11
C ASN A 166 -8.63 -5.11 7.29
N GLY A 167 -9.38 -5.12 8.40
CA GLY A 167 -9.01 -5.91 9.58
C GLY A 167 -9.00 -7.42 9.38
N GLU A 168 -9.69 -7.95 8.35
CA GLU A 168 -9.61 -9.37 8.01
C GLU A 168 -8.25 -9.72 7.41
N LEU A 169 -7.72 -8.89 6.51
CA LEU A 169 -6.36 -9.07 5.98
C LEU A 169 -5.33 -9.01 7.11
N VAL A 170 -5.48 -8.07 8.04
CA VAL A 170 -4.57 -7.91 9.18
C VAL A 170 -4.57 -9.17 10.07
N ARG A 171 -5.74 -9.69 10.42
CA ARG A 171 -5.86 -10.94 11.20
C ARG A 171 -5.33 -12.16 10.43
N ALA A 172 -5.58 -12.23 9.13
CA ALA A 172 -5.05 -13.28 8.28
C ALA A 172 -3.51 -13.24 8.23
N PHE A 173 -2.92 -12.05 8.19
CA PHE A 173 -1.47 -11.89 8.25
C PHE A 173 -0.88 -12.30 9.59
N GLU A 174 -1.51 -11.92 10.70
CA GLU A 174 -1.09 -12.41 12.02
C GLU A 174 -1.14 -13.94 12.10
N PHE A 175 -2.22 -14.56 11.62
CA PHE A 175 -2.38 -16.01 11.59
C PHE A 175 -1.30 -16.67 10.73
N TYR A 176 -1.10 -16.18 9.51
CA TYR A 176 -0.07 -16.67 8.58
C TYR A 176 1.34 -16.61 9.18
N LEU A 177 1.69 -15.52 9.86
CA LEU A 177 2.99 -15.40 10.52
C LEU A 177 3.17 -16.46 11.62
N LYS A 178 2.11 -16.81 12.34
CA LYS A 178 2.15 -17.81 13.41
C LYS A 178 2.15 -19.24 12.89
N THR A 179 1.41 -19.54 11.83
CA THR A 179 1.24 -20.92 11.33
C THR A 179 2.26 -21.27 10.24
N GLU A 180 2.34 -20.46 9.18
CA GLU A 180 3.16 -20.79 8.00
C GLU A 180 4.62 -20.36 8.17
N LYS A 181 4.87 -19.32 8.96
CA LYS A 181 6.23 -18.81 9.25
C LYS A 181 6.72 -19.15 10.64
N GLU A 182 5.90 -19.83 11.44
CA GLU A 182 6.22 -20.28 12.80
C GLU A 182 6.86 -19.18 13.66
N CYS A 183 6.46 -17.93 13.43
CA CYS A 183 7.05 -16.78 14.10
C CYS A 183 6.59 -16.73 15.56
N GLN A 184 7.55 -16.53 16.44
CA GLN A 184 7.29 -16.25 17.86
C GLN A 184 6.52 -14.93 18.04
N GLN A 185 5.75 -14.82 19.12
CA GLN A 185 4.82 -13.70 19.38
C GLN A 185 5.46 -12.31 19.18
N ASN A 186 6.64 -12.07 19.75
CA ASN A 186 7.31 -10.77 19.62
C ASN A 186 7.77 -10.49 18.19
N THR A 187 8.17 -11.52 17.45
CA THR A 187 8.50 -11.41 16.02
C THR A 187 7.26 -11.10 15.19
N VAL A 188 6.13 -11.76 15.46
CA VAL A 188 4.84 -11.44 14.83
C VAL A 188 4.50 -9.97 15.06
N ILE A 189 4.55 -9.50 16.31
CA ILE A 189 4.24 -8.10 16.65
C ILE A 189 5.15 -7.12 15.91
N ARG A 190 6.44 -7.44 15.76
CA ARG A 190 7.37 -6.62 14.97
C ARG A 190 6.93 -6.48 13.52
N TYR A 191 6.45 -7.55 12.88
CA TYR A 191 5.89 -7.47 11.52
C TYR A 191 4.53 -6.76 11.47
N MET A 192 3.67 -6.98 12.47
CA MET A 192 2.38 -6.28 12.56
C MET A 192 2.57 -4.77 12.74
N LYS A 193 3.59 -4.35 13.49
CA LYS A 193 3.99 -2.93 13.60
C LYS A 193 4.51 -2.37 12.26
N CYS A 194 5.24 -3.17 11.48
CA CYS A 194 5.64 -2.78 10.12
C CYS A 194 4.43 -2.54 9.22
N LEU A 195 3.46 -3.46 9.18
CA LEU A 195 2.22 -3.27 8.40
C LEU A 195 1.39 -2.08 8.92
N LYS A 196 1.34 -1.89 10.25
CA LYS A 196 0.68 -0.73 10.86
C LYS A 196 1.31 0.60 10.43
N LYS A 197 2.64 0.66 10.30
CA LYS A 197 3.34 1.86 9.80
C LYS A 197 2.88 2.24 8.39
N ILE A 198 2.69 1.24 7.53
CA ILE A 198 2.28 1.42 6.13
C ILE A 198 0.81 1.85 6.03
N THR A 199 -0.07 1.20 6.79
CA THR A 199 -1.50 1.57 6.82
C THR A 199 -1.73 2.95 7.44
N ASN A 200 -0.95 3.34 8.47
CA ASN A 200 -0.94 4.71 8.98
C ASN A 200 -0.44 5.72 7.94
N LEU A 201 0.58 5.38 7.15
CA LEU A 201 1.03 6.22 6.04
C LEU A 201 -0.09 6.38 4.99
N ALA A 202 -0.79 5.31 4.67
CA ALA A 202 -1.92 5.35 3.74
C ALA A 202 -3.09 6.20 4.27
N LEU A 203 -3.39 6.13 5.57
CA LEU A 203 -4.38 7.00 6.22
C LEU A 203 -3.97 8.46 6.18
N ALA A 204 -2.70 8.76 6.53
CA ALA A 204 -2.20 10.13 6.57
C ALA A 204 -2.18 10.81 5.18
N ASN A 205 -2.07 10.02 4.11
CA ASN A 205 -2.17 10.51 2.73
C ASN A 205 -3.58 10.34 2.14
N GLU A 206 -4.58 9.99 2.95
CA GLU A 206 -5.99 9.83 2.54
C GLU A 206 -6.22 8.76 1.46
N TRP A 207 -5.30 7.81 1.27
CA TRP A 207 -5.44 6.69 0.33
C TRP A 207 -6.42 5.62 0.82
N ILE A 208 -6.64 5.56 2.14
CA ILE A 208 -7.67 4.75 2.78
C ILE A 208 -8.41 5.61 3.81
N THR A 209 -9.68 5.30 4.03
CA THR A 209 -10.57 6.10 4.90
C THR A 209 -10.76 5.51 6.29
N LYS A 210 -10.43 4.22 6.49
CA LYS A 210 -10.63 3.49 7.74
C LYS A 210 -9.35 2.79 8.15
N ASP A 211 -9.04 2.83 9.45
CA ASP A 211 -7.89 2.13 10.00
C ASP A 211 -8.16 0.61 10.08
N PRO A 212 -7.39 -0.23 9.35
CA PRO A 212 -7.57 -1.68 9.39
C PRO A 212 -7.13 -2.32 10.72
N PHE A 213 -6.40 -1.58 11.58
CA PHE A 213 -5.98 -2.02 12.91
C PHE A 213 -6.94 -1.63 14.03
N ILE A 214 -8.13 -1.10 13.73
CA ILE A 214 -9.14 -0.76 14.76
C ILE A 214 -9.42 -1.99 15.64
N GLY A 215 -9.27 -1.80 16.96
CA GLY A 215 -9.49 -2.83 17.97
C GLY A 215 -8.36 -3.84 18.15
N ILE A 216 -7.29 -3.80 17.33
CA ILE A 216 -6.14 -4.71 17.45
C ILE A 216 -5.12 -4.12 18.42
N LYS A 217 -4.90 -4.80 19.54
CA LYS A 217 -3.88 -4.45 20.53
C LYS A 217 -2.66 -5.35 20.41
N PHE A 218 -1.47 -4.75 20.41
CA PHE A 218 -0.21 -5.50 20.43
C PHE A 218 0.18 -5.83 21.86
N HIS A 219 0.44 -7.11 22.14
CA HIS A 219 0.87 -7.58 23.45
C HIS A 219 2.17 -8.38 23.33
N GLU A 220 3.29 -7.72 23.63
CA GLU A 220 4.60 -8.34 23.65
C GLU A 220 4.72 -9.22 24.90
N LYS A 221 5.25 -10.43 24.70
CA LYS A 221 5.61 -11.30 25.81
C LYS A 221 6.94 -10.83 26.37
N GLU A 222 6.99 -10.56 27.67
CA GLU A 222 8.26 -10.30 28.34
C GLU A 222 9.18 -11.49 28.16
N VAL A 223 10.41 -11.22 27.73
CA VAL A 223 11.45 -12.24 27.59
C VAL A 223 12.43 -11.99 28.72
N ILE A 224 12.38 -12.87 29.72
CA ILE A 224 13.39 -12.90 30.78
C ILE A 224 14.68 -13.35 30.11
N ARG A 225 15.68 -12.46 30.09
CA ARG A 225 17.01 -12.80 29.61
C ARG A 225 17.74 -13.45 30.77
N GLU A 226 18.14 -14.70 30.59
CA GLU A 226 19.08 -15.35 31.48
C GLU A 226 20.40 -14.59 31.45
N PHE A 227 21.05 -14.51 32.60
CA PHE A 227 22.35 -13.87 32.77
C PHE A 227 23.34 -14.90 33.32
N LEU A 228 24.61 -14.73 32.98
CA LEU A 228 25.67 -15.56 33.53
C LEU A 228 25.97 -15.12 34.96
N THR A 229 26.06 -16.09 35.86
CA THR A 229 26.68 -15.89 37.18
C THR A 229 28.19 -15.73 37.05
N MET A 230 28.85 -15.21 38.10
CA MET A 230 30.31 -15.08 38.10
C MET A 230 31.01 -16.43 37.97
N ASP A 231 30.47 -17.50 38.56
CA ASP A 231 31.04 -18.84 38.48
C ASP A 231 30.94 -19.43 37.07
N GLU A 232 29.81 -19.22 36.39
CA GLU A 232 29.66 -19.60 34.98
C GLU A 232 30.59 -18.80 34.07
N LEU A 233 30.76 -17.50 34.34
CA LEU A 233 31.70 -16.65 33.60
C LEU A 233 33.15 -17.12 33.79
N LEU A 234 33.55 -17.45 35.02
CA LEU A 234 34.87 -17.99 35.31
C LEU A 234 35.09 -19.38 34.69
N THR A 235 34.03 -20.19 34.62
CA THR A 235 34.06 -21.48 33.91
C THR A 235 34.40 -21.28 32.43
N ILE A 236 33.82 -20.26 31.79
CA ILE A 236 34.14 -19.90 30.40
C ILE A 236 35.58 -19.37 30.31
N TYR A 237 36.01 -18.53 31.24
CA TYR A 237 37.37 -17.95 31.27
C TYR A 237 38.47 -19.02 31.33
N HIS A 238 38.32 -20.02 32.19
CA HIS A 238 39.30 -21.09 32.36
C HIS A 238 39.20 -22.21 31.30
N LYS A 239 38.19 -22.18 30.42
CA LYS A 239 38.02 -23.19 29.39
C LYS A 239 39.12 -23.07 28.34
N GLU A 240 39.91 -24.13 28.18
CA GLU A 240 40.88 -24.24 27.08
C GLU A 240 40.19 -24.70 25.79
N PHE A 241 40.52 -24.03 24.69
CA PHE A 241 40.04 -24.36 23.35
C PHE A 241 41.20 -24.77 22.45
N PRO A 242 41.06 -25.85 21.66
CA PRO A 242 42.13 -26.33 20.78
C PRO A 242 42.37 -25.40 19.57
N LEU A 243 41.39 -24.56 19.23
CA LEU A 243 41.46 -23.64 18.10
C LEU A 243 41.68 -22.21 18.60
N GLU A 244 42.80 -21.60 18.21
CA GLU A 244 43.21 -20.26 18.63
C GLU A 244 42.15 -19.19 18.35
N ARG A 245 41.45 -19.27 17.21
CA ARG A 245 40.34 -18.35 16.89
C ARG A 245 39.22 -18.36 17.93
N ILE A 246 38.96 -19.50 18.57
CA ILE A 246 37.91 -19.64 19.59
C ILE A 246 38.41 -19.07 20.92
N THR A 247 39.69 -19.25 21.23
CA THR A 247 40.36 -18.60 22.37
C THR A 247 40.21 -17.09 22.30
N ILE A 248 40.41 -16.48 21.13
CA ILE A 248 40.21 -15.04 20.92
C ILE A 248 38.74 -14.63 21.17
N VAL A 249 37.77 -15.42 20.69
CA VAL A 249 36.34 -15.17 20.94
C VAL A 249 36.02 -15.22 22.43
N ARG A 250 36.54 -16.22 23.16
CA ARG A 250 36.42 -16.31 24.62
C ARG A 250 36.98 -15.07 25.29
N ASP A 251 38.20 -14.67 24.94
CA ASP A 251 38.89 -13.56 25.59
C ASP A 251 38.15 -12.23 25.37
N VAL A 252 37.65 -11.99 24.16
CA VAL A 252 36.81 -10.82 23.83
C VAL A 252 35.49 -10.85 24.61
N PHE A 253 34.84 -12.01 24.70
CA PHE A 253 33.61 -12.18 25.47
C PHE A 253 33.82 -11.94 26.97
N ILE A 254 34.87 -12.51 27.54
CA ILE A 254 35.23 -12.34 28.96
C ILE A 254 35.63 -10.88 29.25
N PHE A 255 36.41 -10.25 28.38
CA PHE A 255 36.75 -8.84 28.48
C PHE A 255 35.48 -7.97 28.50
N ALA A 256 34.54 -8.22 27.59
CA ALA A 256 33.25 -7.52 27.56
C ALA A 256 32.44 -7.77 28.85
N GLY A 257 32.45 -9.00 29.36
CA GLY A 257 31.79 -9.37 30.62
C GLY A 257 32.34 -8.62 31.84
N PHE A 258 33.66 -8.46 31.95
CA PHE A 258 34.29 -7.74 33.06
C PHE A 258 34.22 -6.22 32.94
N THR A 259 34.27 -5.69 31.72
CA THR A 259 34.33 -4.23 31.48
C THR A 259 32.98 -3.60 31.17
N PHE A 260 31.93 -4.42 31.01
CA PHE A 260 30.59 -4.01 30.59
C PHE A 260 30.57 -3.25 29.24
N VAL A 261 31.61 -3.42 28.43
CA VAL A 261 31.68 -2.84 27.09
C VAL A 261 30.91 -3.72 26.12
N ALA A 262 29.96 -3.14 25.39
CA ALA A 262 29.23 -3.84 24.34
C ALA A 262 30.21 -4.43 23.30
N LEU A 263 29.98 -5.67 22.85
CA LEU A 263 30.85 -6.36 21.88
C LEU A 263 31.11 -5.53 20.60
N THR A 264 30.09 -4.78 20.13
CA THR A 264 30.22 -3.85 19.00
C THR A 264 31.26 -2.77 19.23
N ASN A 265 31.46 -2.36 20.49
CA ASN A 265 32.41 -1.33 20.90
C ASN A 265 33.80 -1.91 21.21
N VAL A 266 33.91 -3.18 21.59
CA VAL A 266 35.22 -3.84 21.80
C VAL A 266 36.03 -3.82 20.49
N CYS A 267 35.38 -4.07 19.36
CA CYS A 267 36.01 -3.97 18.03
C CYS A 267 36.55 -2.55 17.75
N LEU A 268 35.81 -1.52 18.13
CA LEU A 268 36.24 -0.13 17.98
C LEU A 268 37.43 0.22 18.89
N ILE A 269 37.48 -0.34 20.10
CA ILE A 269 38.59 -0.18 21.03
C ILE A 269 39.86 -0.84 20.50
N ILE A 270 39.76 -2.09 20.03
CA ILE A 270 40.90 -2.82 19.43
C ILE A 270 41.45 -2.04 18.23
N ASN A 271 40.58 -1.58 17.33
CA ASN A 271 40.99 -0.77 16.19
C ASN A 271 41.69 0.53 16.60
N LYS A 272 41.18 1.23 17.64
CA LYS A 272 41.80 2.45 18.16
C LYS A 272 43.16 2.20 18.81
N LEU A 273 43.29 1.13 19.59
CA LEU A 273 44.56 0.73 20.22
C LEU A 273 45.60 0.36 19.15
N GLN A 274 45.21 -0.33 18.08
CA GLN A 274 46.09 -0.62 16.94
C GLN A 274 46.51 0.64 16.18
N THR A 275 45.62 1.62 15.99
CA THR A 275 45.98 2.89 15.34
C THR A 275 46.88 3.78 16.19
N ASN A 276 46.74 3.73 17.52
CA ASN A 276 47.61 4.47 18.45
C ASN A 276 48.97 3.78 18.65
N ASN A 277 49.05 2.46 18.44
CA ASN A 277 50.28 1.67 18.54
C ASN A 277 50.97 1.44 17.17
N ARG A 278 50.89 2.40 16.22
CA ARG A 278 51.74 2.39 14.99
C ARG A 278 53.22 2.58 15.32
N GLY A 279 53.78 1.58 15.99
CA GLY A 279 55.15 1.45 16.44
C GLY A 279 55.51 0.02 16.84
N ILE A 280 54.57 -0.89 17.14
CA ILE A 280 54.91 -2.28 17.46
C ILE A 280 53.87 -3.27 16.90
N GLY A 281 54.29 -4.05 15.90
CA GLY A 281 53.87 -5.44 15.71
C GLY A 281 52.60 -5.71 14.91
N ASN A 282 52.77 -6.37 13.77
CA ASN A 282 51.73 -6.96 12.92
C ASN A 282 50.93 -8.06 13.65
N GLY A 283 49.64 -8.19 13.31
CA GLY A 283 48.95 -9.49 13.33
C GLY A 283 47.81 -9.65 14.33
N LEU A 284 46.68 -8.98 14.09
CA LEU A 284 45.36 -9.53 14.44
C LEU A 284 44.44 -9.14 13.29
N GLU A 285 44.33 -10.02 12.31
CA GLU A 285 43.38 -9.87 11.21
C GLU A 285 41.97 -9.76 11.80
N THR A 286 41.37 -8.59 11.62
CA THR A 286 40.02 -8.19 12.05
C THR A 286 38.90 -9.02 11.40
N THR A 287 39.25 -10.01 10.59
CA THR A 287 38.35 -10.85 9.81
C THR A 287 37.43 -11.73 10.68
N CYS A 288 37.85 -12.12 11.90
CA CYS A 288 37.04 -12.97 12.77
C CYS A 288 35.88 -12.25 13.46
N LEU A 289 35.94 -10.92 13.63
CA LEU A 289 34.94 -10.18 14.42
C LEU A 289 33.82 -9.55 13.58
N HIS A 290 34.03 -9.37 12.28
CA HIS A 290 32.98 -8.90 11.37
C HIS A 290 31.82 -9.89 11.20
N HIS A 291 31.99 -11.16 11.59
CA HIS A 291 30.94 -12.17 11.53
C HIS A 291 29.94 -12.11 12.71
N PHE A 292 30.23 -11.32 13.75
CA PHE A 292 29.41 -11.23 14.97
C PHE A 292 28.59 -9.93 15.10
N ALA A 293 28.65 -9.03 14.11
CA ALA A 293 27.92 -7.75 14.08
C ALA A 293 26.67 -7.78 13.19
#